data_AF-A0A7J9EXV2-F1
#
_entry.id   AF-A0A7J9EXV2-F1
#
_cell.length_a   1.000
_cell.length_b   1.000
_cell.length_c   1.000
_cell.angle_alpha   90.00
_cell.angle_beta   90.00
_cell.angle_gamma   90.00
#
_symmetry.space_group_name_H-M   'P 1'
#
loop_
_entity.id
_entity.type
_entity.pdbx_description
1 polymer ?
#
loop_
_entity_poly.entity_id
_entity_poly.type
_entity_poly.pdbx_seq_one_letter_code
_entity_poly.pdbx_strand_id
1 'polypeptide(L)'
;MATPEYYEWWSKRVNDNIPEPGHENSQTIEEHLRVVPSELEIIKQDFERRNTELDKKIEQMEEEKMNLKFDTDIQKLEAERLRKGKTKAEEDLDSLKTDYKKLCRSMRIAGLGKTSD
;
A
#
# COMPACT_ATOMS: atom_id res chain seq x y z
N MET A 1 -10.07 63.82 -66.23
CA MET A 1 -8.68 64.02 -65.79
C MET A 1 -8.70 64.30 -64.29
N ALA A 2 -7.93 63.58 -63.49
CA ALA A 2 -7.79 63.88 -62.06
C ALA A 2 -6.81 65.05 -61.91
N THR A 3 -7.16 66.05 -61.10
CA THR A 3 -6.34 67.25 -60.92
C THR A 3 -5.11 66.97 -60.04
N PRO A 4 -4.03 67.75 -60.17
CA PRO A 4 -2.80 67.54 -59.38
C PRO A 4 -3.04 67.55 -57.86
N GLU A 5 -4.03 68.30 -57.38
CA GLU A 5 -4.36 68.35 -55.95
C GLU A 5 -4.89 67.01 -55.41
N TYR A 6 -5.52 66.19 -56.26
CA TYR A 6 -6.03 64.86 -55.86
C TYR A 6 -4.90 63.89 -55.50
N TYR A 7 -3.77 63.95 -56.22
CA TYR A 7 -2.62 63.07 -55.97
C TYR A 7 -1.82 63.49 -54.74
N GLU A 8 -1.71 64.79 -54.46
CA GLU A 8 -1.12 65.29 -53.22
C GLU A 8 -1.98 64.93 -51.99
N TRP A 9 -3.30 65.07 -52.12
CA TRP A 9 -4.24 64.68 -51.08
C TRP A 9 -4.24 63.18 -50.83
N TRP A 10 -4.12 62.35 -51.87
CA TRP A 10 -4.02 60.89 -51.73
C TRP A 10 -2.69 60.49 -51.08
N SER A 11 -1.56 61.05 -51.52
CA SER A 11 -0.23 60.74 -50.95
C SER A 11 -0.13 61.06 -49.46
N LYS A 12 -0.84 62.08 -48.97
CA LYS A 12 -0.90 62.43 -47.53
C LYS A 12 -1.70 61.43 -46.68
N ARG A 13 -2.60 60.63 -47.25
CA ARG A 13 -3.50 59.72 -46.49
C ARG A 13 -3.12 58.25 -46.53
N VAL A 14 -2.15 57.86 -47.36
CA VAL A 14 -1.80 56.45 -47.57
C VAL A 14 -1.34 55.75 -46.28
N ASN A 15 -0.94 56.46 -45.22
CA ASN A 15 -0.31 55.81 -44.07
C ASN A 15 -0.81 56.19 -42.66
N ASP A 16 -1.92 56.93 -42.52
CA ASP A 16 -2.45 57.31 -41.20
C ASP A 16 -3.58 56.38 -40.71
N ASN A 17 -3.97 55.38 -41.51
CA ASN A 17 -5.09 54.46 -41.21
C ASN A 17 -4.67 53.02 -40.94
N ILE A 18 -3.37 52.73 -40.80
CA ILE A 18 -2.94 51.45 -40.23
C ILE A 18 -2.84 51.70 -38.73
N PRO A 19 -3.79 51.21 -37.90
CA PRO A 19 -3.56 51.19 -36.48
C PRO A 19 -2.28 50.38 -36.28
N GLU A 20 -1.25 51.00 -35.72
CA GLU A 20 -0.15 50.26 -35.11
C GLU A 20 -0.82 49.17 -34.24
N PRO A 21 -0.60 47.87 -34.50
CA PRO A 21 -1.21 46.83 -33.70
C PRO A 21 -0.69 47.05 -32.29
N GLY A 22 -1.56 47.58 -31.43
CA GLY A 22 -1.20 48.05 -30.10
C GLY A 22 -0.33 47.01 -29.42
N HIS A 23 0.85 47.44 -29.00
CA HIS A 23 1.83 46.67 -28.24
C HIS A 23 1.32 46.33 -26.80
N GLU A 24 0.02 46.17 -26.63
CA GLU A 24 -0.63 45.78 -25.38
C GLU A 24 -1.00 44.29 -25.36
N ASN A 25 -0.93 43.62 -26.52
CA ASN A 25 -1.26 42.19 -26.66
C ASN A 25 -0.01 41.33 -26.90
N SER A 26 1.09 41.61 -26.19
CA SER A 26 2.26 40.71 -26.17
C SER A 26 2.03 39.42 -25.38
N GLN A 27 0.78 39.05 -25.12
CA GLN A 27 0.44 37.67 -24.78
C GLN A 27 0.67 36.86 -26.05
N THR A 28 1.78 36.13 -26.07
CA THR A 28 2.14 35.24 -27.17
C THR A 28 0.94 34.34 -27.52
N ILE A 29 0.77 34.01 -28.81
CA ILE A 29 -0.27 33.08 -29.28
C ILE A 29 -0.32 31.79 -28.44
N GLU A 30 0.84 31.36 -27.91
CA GLU A 30 0.99 30.26 -26.95
C GLU A 30 0.18 30.44 -25.65
N GLU A 31 0.11 31.65 -25.11
CA GLU A 31 -0.62 31.99 -23.89
C GLU A 31 -2.15 31.98 -24.13
N HIS A 32 -2.60 32.35 -25.34
CA HIS A 32 -4.00 32.22 -25.78
C HIS A 32 -4.39 30.77 -26.15
N LEU A 33 -3.42 29.93 -26.51
CA LEU A 33 -3.61 28.50 -26.75
C LEU A 33 -3.46 27.65 -25.48
N ARG A 34 -3.10 28.27 -24.35
CA ARG A 34 -3.01 27.61 -23.05
C ARG A 34 -4.41 27.21 -22.60
N VAL A 35 -4.80 25.98 -22.93
CA VAL A 35 -6.04 25.36 -22.48
C VAL A 35 -5.98 25.24 -20.95
N VAL A 36 -6.62 26.18 -20.25
CA VAL A 36 -6.81 26.09 -18.81
C VAL A 36 -7.80 24.95 -18.58
N PRO A 37 -7.42 23.90 -17.85
CA PRO A 37 -8.35 22.81 -17.53
C PRO A 37 -9.55 23.39 -16.80
N SER A 38 -10.74 22.95 -17.19
CA SER A 38 -11.95 23.36 -16.49
C SER A 38 -11.91 22.86 -15.04
N GLU A 39 -12.61 23.54 -14.13
CA GLU A 39 -12.71 23.10 -12.73
C GLU A 39 -13.21 21.64 -12.64
N LEU A 40 -14.10 21.23 -13.54
CA LEU A 40 -14.59 19.84 -13.62
C LEU A 40 -13.51 18.84 -14.05
N GLU A 41 -12.62 19.24 -14.96
CA GLU A 41 -11.52 18.41 -15.41
C GLU A 41 -10.47 18.19 -14.31
N ILE A 42 -10.20 19.24 -13.52
CA ILE A 42 -9.34 19.16 -12.33
C ILE A 42 -9.97 18.21 -11.29
N ILE A 43 -11.26 18.39 -10.99
CA ILE A 43 -11.98 17.54 -10.02
C ILE A 43 -11.99 16.07 -10.47
N LYS A 44 -12.19 15.82 -11.77
CA LYS A 44 -12.18 14.47 -12.33
C LYS A 44 -10.80 13.81 -12.15
N GLN A 45 -9.72 14.53 -12.47
CA GLN A 45 -8.38 14.00 -12.33
C GLN A 45 -8.02 13.71 -10.86
N ASP A 46 -8.41 14.58 -9.94
CA ASP A 46 -8.22 14.37 -8.51
C ASP A 46 -9.02 13.17 -7.98
N PHE A 47 -10.24 12.97 -8.50
CA PHE A 47 -11.05 11.80 -8.16
C PHE A 47 -10.40 10.50 -8.64
N GLU A 48 -9.93 10.46 -9.90
CA GLU A 48 -9.21 9.30 -10.45
C GLU A 48 -7.95 9.00 -9.63
N ARG A 49 -7.18 10.04 -9.26
CA ARG A 49 -5.99 9.87 -8.40
C ARG A 49 -6.35 9.22 -7.07
N ARG A 50 -7.34 9.75 -6.35
CA ARG A 50 -7.78 9.21 -5.07
C ARG A 50 -8.28 7.77 -5.19
N ASN A 51 -9.00 7.45 -6.25
CA ASN A 51 -9.43 6.06 -6.50
C ASN A 51 -8.22 5.13 -6.63
N THR A 52 -7.21 5.49 -7.43
CA THR A 52 -6.03 4.63 -7.58
C THR A 52 -5.23 4.47 -6.28
N GLU A 53 -5.19 5.49 -5.43
CA GLU A 53 -4.59 5.41 -4.10
C GLU A 53 -5.37 4.48 -3.18
N LEU A 54 -6.71 4.55 -3.22
CA LEU A 54 -7.58 3.66 -2.46
C LEU A 54 -7.46 2.21 -2.93
N ASP A 55 -7.42 1.96 -4.24
CA ASP A 55 -7.28 0.62 -4.81
C ASP A 55 -5.95 -0.02 -4.36
N LYS A 56 -4.84 0.71 -4.42
CA LYS A 56 -3.54 0.25 -3.91
C LYS A 56 -3.59 -0.06 -2.41
N LYS A 57 -4.28 0.77 -1.63
CA LYS A 57 -4.44 0.53 -0.19
C LYS A 57 -5.30 -0.70 0.09
N ILE A 58 -6.33 -0.95 -0.71
CA ILE A 58 -7.16 -2.15 -0.63
C ILE A 58 -6.29 -3.39 -0.92
N GLU A 59 -5.52 -3.37 -2.01
CA GLU A 59 -4.61 -4.46 -2.38
C GLU A 59 -3.61 -4.78 -1.25
N GLN A 60 -2.97 -3.75 -0.69
CA GLN A 60 -2.07 -3.91 0.45
C GLN A 60 -2.77 -4.53 1.67
N MET A 61 -3.98 -4.06 2.01
CA MET A 61 -4.74 -4.63 3.13
C MET A 61 -5.17 -6.08 2.88
N GLU A 62 -5.47 -6.45 1.64
CA GLU A 62 -5.79 -7.84 1.28
C GLU A 62 -4.58 -8.76 1.42
N GLU A 63 -3.40 -8.30 1.00
CA GLU A 63 -2.13 -9.02 1.20
C GLU A 63 -1.82 -9.20 2.69
N GLU A 64 -1.87 -8.11 3.48
CA GLU A 64 -1.65 -8.15 4.93
C GLU A 64 -2.63 -9.12 5.62
N LYS A 65 -3.91 -9.10 5.22
CA LYS A 65 -4.93 -10.01 5.74
C LYS A 65 -4.61 -11.47 5.43
N MET A 66 -4.13 -11.77 4.22
CA MET A 66 -3.72 -13.12 3.84
C MET A 66 -2.52 -13.59 4.68
N ASN A 67 -1.52 -12.74 4.86
CA ASN A 67 -0.34 -13.04 5.68
C ASN A 67 -0.72 -13.34 7.14
N LEU A 68 -1.55 -12.49 7.76
CA LEU A 68 -2.03 -12.70 9.13
C LEU A 68 -2.81 -14.01 9.28
N LYS A 69 -3.58 -14.40 8.27
CA LYS A 69 -4.29 -15.69 8.26
C LYS A 69 -3.30 -16.86 8.26
N PHE A 70 -2.25 -16.80 7.42
CA PHE A 70 -1.21 -17.82 7.41
C PHE A 70 -0.48 -17.92 8.74
N ASP A 71 -0.11 -16.80 9.35
CA ASP A 71 0.54 -16.78 10.66
C ASP A 71 -0.33 -17.44 11.73
N THR A 72 -1.63 -17.15 11.70
CA THR A 72 -2.61 -17.76 12.63
C THR A 72 -2.67 -19.27 12.45
N ASP A 73 -2.71 -19.76 11.21
CA ASP A 73 -2.74 -21.19 10.90
C ASP A 73 -1.43 -21.89 11.33
N ILE A 74 -0.27 -21.25 11.13
CA ILE A 74 1.03 -21.74 11.59
C ILE A 74 1.06 -21.86 13.12
N GLN A 75 0.67 -20.80 13.83
CA GLN A 75 0.64 -20.81 15.30
C GLN A 75 -0.29 -21.89 15.84
N LYS A 76 -1.46 -22.08 15.20
CA LYS A 76 -2.41 -23.14 15.57
C LYS A 76 -1.79 -24.53 15.39
N LEU A 77 -1.11 -24.78 14.28
CA LEU A 77 -0.45 -26.05 14.01
C LEU A 77 0.69 -26.33 15.01
N GLU A 78 1.49 -25.31 15.34
CA GLU A 78 2.56 -25.44 16.33
C GLU A 78 2.00 -25.75 17.72
N ALA A 79 0.96 -25.04 18.15
CA ALA A 79 0.29 -25.29 19.42
C ALA A 79 -0.27 -26.72 19.51
N GLU A 80 -0.85 -27.24 18.42
CA GLU A 80 -1.34 -28.62 18.37
C GLU A 80 -0.20 -29.64 18.51
N ARG A 81 0.92 -29.42 17.81
CA ARG A 81 2.11 -30.28 17.92
C ARG A 81 2.67 -30.29 19.35
N LEU A 82 2.77 -29.12 19.98
CA LEU A 82 3.21 -28.99 21.37
C LEU A 82 2.27 -29.72 22.34
N ARG A 83 0.96 -29.60 22.14
CA ARG A 83 -0.03 -30.34 22.93
C ARG A 83 0.16 -31.85 22.84
N LYS A 84 0.34 -32.40 21.64
CA LYS A 84 0.57 -33.84 21.43
C LYS A 84 1.86 -34.32 22.08
N GLY A 85 2.93 -33.52 21.97
CA GLY A 85 4.19 -33.81 22.65
C GLY A 85 4.02 -33.85 24.17
N LYS A 86 3.31 -32.87 24.74
CA LYS A 86 3.04 -32.79 26.18
C LYS A 86 2.24 -33.99 26.67
N THR A 87 1.16 -34.37 26.00
CA THR A 87 0.33 -35.52 26.43
C THR A 87 1.14 -36.82 26.43
N LYS A 88 1.97 -37.05 25.40
CA LYS A 88 2.84 -38.22 25.37
C LYS A 88 3.88 -38.22 26.50
N ALA A 89 4.53 -37.09 26.75
CA ALA A 89 5.51 -36.99 27.83
C ALA A 89 4.87 -37.21 29.21
N GLU A 90 3.62 -36.79 29.39
CA GLU A 90 2.85 -37.01 30.63
C GLU A 90 2.48 -38.49 30.81
N GLU A 91 2.02 -39.16 29.75
CA GLU A 91 1.78 -40.61 29.74
C GLU A 91 3.05 -41.41 30.06
N ASP A 92 4.18 -41.06 29.43
CA ASP A 92 5.48 -41.70 29.65
C ASP A 92 5.95 -41.51 31.12
N LEU A 93 5.76 -40.31 31.69
CA LEU A 93 6.09 -40.02 33.08
C LEU A 93 5.22 -40.82 34.06
N ASP A 94 3.92 -40.92 33.80
CA ASP A 94 3.01 -41.70 34.64
C ASP A 94 3.36 -43.19 34.59
N SER A 95 3.66 -43.72 33.40
CA SER A 95 4.16 -45.08 33.22
C SER A 95 5.42 -45.33 34.05
N LEU A 96 6.44 -44.48 33.89
CA LEU A 96 7.71 -44.57 34.62
C LEU A 96 7.49 -44.51 36.14
N LYS A 97 6.59 -43.63 36.61
CA LYS A 97 6.22 -43.51 38.02
C LYS A 97 5.58 -44.79 38.55
N THR A 98 4.77 -45.48 37.74
CA THR A 98 4.21 -46.79 38.15
C THR A 98 5.27 -47.87 38.24
N ASP A 99 6.19 -47.94 37.28
CA ASP A 99 7.24 -48.95 37.24
C ASP A 99 8.26 -48.75 38.35
N TYR A 100 8.64 -47.50 38.63
CA TYR A 100 9.47 -47.17 39.78
C TYR A 100 8.84 -47.62 41.11
N LYS A 101 7.53 -47.38 41.29
CA LYS A 101 6.81 -47.86 42.49
C LYS A 101 6.81 -49.38 42.59
N LYS A 102 6.65 -50.11 41.48
CA LYS A 102 6.73 -51.58 41.45
C LYS A 102 8.14 -52.04 41.83
N LEU A 103 9.18 -51.46 41.23
CA LEU A 103 10.58 -51.78 41.52
C LEU A 103 10.89 -51.59 43.01
N CYS A 104 10.50 -50.46 43.59
CA CYS A 104 10.67 -50.19 45.02
C CYS A 104 9.99 -51.24 45.90
N ARG A 105 8.79 -51.70 45.53
CA ARG A 105 8.10 -52.79 46.24
C ARG A 105 8.88 -54.11 46.11
N SER A 106 9.33 -54.45 44.91
CA SER A 106 10.14 -55.66 44.68
C SER A 106 11.44 -55.66 45.48
N MET A 107 12.16 -54.54 45.55
CA MET A 107 13.39 -54.41 46.34
C MET A 107 13.14 -54.58 47.84
N ARG A 108 12.02 -54.07 48.37
CA ARG A 108 11.64 -54.30 49.78
C ARG A 108 11.37 -55.78 50.07
N ILE A 109 10.70 -56.49 49.16
CA ILE A 109 10.40 -57.92 49.31
C ILE A 109 11.70 -58.74 49.26
N ALA A 110 12.61 -58.41 48.34
CA ALA A 110 13.89 -59.10 48.18
C ALA A 110 14.92 -58.78 49.29
N GLY A 111 14.60 -57.92 50.26
CA GLY A 111 15.51 -57.54 51.34
C GLY A 111 16.71 -56.68 50.93
N LEU A 112 16.74 -56.21 49.68
CA LEU A 112 17.91 -55.57 49.05
C LEU A 112 18.15 -54.10 49.46
N GLY A 113 17.44 -53.60 50.48
CA GLY A 113 17.49 -52.20 50.93
C GLY A 113 18.05 -52.00 52.34
N LYS A 114 18.53 -53.07 53.00
CA LYS A 114 19.25 -52.98 54.27
C LYS A 114 20.74 -53.02 53.97
N THR A 115 21.35 -51.87 53.70
CA THR A 115 22.79 -51.75 53.92
C THR A 115 23.00 -51.87 55.43
N SER A 116 23.73 -52.91 55.84
CA SER A 116 24.26 -53.05 57.20
C SER A 116 25.03 -51.79 57.56
N ASP A 117 24.76 -51.24 58.74
CA ASP A 117 25.70 -50.39 59.47
C ASP A 117 27.01 -51.17 59.74
#